data_AF-A0A1X1Q7U8-F1
#
_entry.id   AF-A0A1X1Q7U8-F1
#
_cell.length_a   1.000
_cell.length_b   1.000
_cell.length_c   1.000
_cell.angle_alpha   90.00
_cell.angle_beta   90.00
_cell.angle_gamma   90.00
#
_symmetry.space_group_name_H-M   'P 1'
#
loop_
_entity.id
_entity.type
_entity.pdbx_description
1 polymer ?
#
loop_
_entity_poly.entity_id
_entity_poly.type
_entity_poly.pdbx_seq_one_letter_code
_entity_poly.pdbx_strand_id
1 'polypeptide(L)'
;MEWYRKAAEAEDMEAILTIGSAYVEGSGVTKDIGEAIKWYQNAANNGNRYAKKVMLEFHEKYSTGATLEYVKQEADKGELKAVLLLARSYESGKGIAQDKTKALGLYRQVAEKVTIGPSFMIGGAMIGGGGLWDGIIMDVLVQTNENNVYDMVRRGYAFEHGTHGVEQDKNEALKWYQKAADAGDSYAMFALGNEYAREENKDEEKALMWYRKAAEVGLELVMKERKKWASPDIEYLDN
;
A
#
# COMPACT_ATOMS: atom_id res chain seq x y z
N MET A 1 -0.95 20.32 -32.02
CA MET A 1 -1.97 20.34 -30.95
C MET A 1 -3.39 20.14 -31.46
N GLU A 2 -3.81 20.81 -32.54
CA GLU A 2 -5.18 20.68 -33.05
C GLU A 2 -5.54 19.26 -33.54
N TRP A 3 -4.63 18.58 -34.24
CA TRP A 3 -4.79 17.18 -34.64
C TRP A 3 -4.84 16.21 -33.46
N TYR A 4 -3.97 16.41 -32.46
CA TYR A 4 -4.02 15.64 -31.22
C TYR A 4 -5.33 15.84 -30.48
N ARG A 5 -5.87 17.07 -30.41
CA ARG A 5 -7.20 17.29 -29.79
C ARG A 5 -8.30 16.50 -30.48
N LYS A 6 -8.35 16.53 -31.81
CA LYS A 6 -9.34 15.74 -32.57
C LYS A 6 -9.20 14.24 -32.32
N ALA A 7 -7.96 13.73 -32.26
CA ALA A 7 -7.71 12.33 -31.94
C ALA A 7 -8.13 12.00 -30.51
N ALA A 8 -7.83 12.87 -29.54
CA ALA A 8 -8.20 12.69 -28.15
C ALA A 8 -9.72 12.81 -27.90
N GLU A 9 -10.42 13.65 -28.67
CA GLU A 9 -11.89 13.71 -28.74
C GLU A 9 -12.49 12.42 -29.32
N ALA A 10 -11.75 11.73 -30.20
CA ALA A 10 -12.08 10.39 -30.70
C ALA A 10 -11.58 9.26 -29.77
N GLU A 11 -11.26 9.58 -28.52
CA GLU A 11 -10.80 8.66 -27.47
C GLU A 11 -9.46 7.96 -27.77
N ASP A 12 -8.64 8.53 -28.67
CA ASP A 12 -7.28 8.05 -28.91
C ASP A 12 -6.41 8.26 -27.65
N MET A 13 -6.00 7.15 -27.06
CA MET A 13 -5.29 7.13 -25.78
C MET A 13 -3.91 7.80 -25.87
N GLU A 14 -3.18 7.62 -26.97
CA GLU A 14 -1.87 8.23 -27.15
C GLU A 14 -2.01 9.76 -27.25
N ALA A 15 -3.03 10.24 -27.95
CA ALA A 15 -3.36 11.65 -28.04
C ALA A 15 -3.79 12.25 -26.69
N ILE A 16 -4.64 11.56 -25.92
CA ILE A 16 -5.06 12.02 -24.58
C ILE A 16 -3.84 12.20 -23.66
N LEU A 17 -2.94 11.21 -23.62
CA LEU A 17 -1.72 11.28 -22.80
C LEU A 17 -0.77 12.39 -23.29
N THR A 18 -0.60 12.51 -24.61
CA THR A 18 0.23 13.55 -25.23
C THR A 18 -0.27 14.95 -24.88
N ILE A 19 -1.58 15.18 -24.95
CA ILE A 19 -2.18 16.48 -24.58
C ILE A 19 -2.05 16.74 -23.09
N GLY A 20 -2.31 15.72 -22.25
CA GLY A 20 -2.12 15.82 -20.81
C GLY A 20 -0.70 16.26 -20.45
N SER A 21 0.32 15.64 -21.07
CA SER A 21 1.73 16.03 -20.86
C SER A 21 2.04 17.43 -21.38
N ALA A 22 1.52 17.79 -22.56
CA ALA A 22 1.71 19.12 -23.13
C ALA A 22 1.22 20.23 -22.17
N TYR A 23 0.09 20.02 -21.50
CA TYR A 23 -0.42 20.95 -20.49
C TYR A 23 0.39 20.98 -19.18
N VAL A 24 1.06 19.89 -18.81
CA VAL A 24 1.96 19.85 -17.64
C VAL A 24 3.24 20.64 -17.90
N GLU A 25 3.81 20.46 -19.10
CA GLU A 25 5.12 21.00 -19.50
C GLU A 25 5.03 22.40 -20.11
N GLY A 26 3.87 22.75 -20.68
CA GLY A 26 3.73 23.95 -21.52
C GLY A 26 4.22 23.74 -22.96
N SER A 27 4.26 22.49 -23.43
CA SER A 27 4.79 22.12 -24.76
C SER A 27 3.77 22.43 -25.85
N GLY A 28 3.90 23.61 -26.49
CA GLY A 28 2.98 24.05 -27.55
C GLY A 28 1.60 24.52 -27.06
N VAL A 29 1.40 24.62 -25.74
CA VAL A 29 0.24 25.22 -25.07
C VAL A 29 0.70 25.95 -23.81
N THR A 30 -0.09 26.89 -23.30
CA THR A 30 0.15 27.46 -21.96
C THR A 30 -0.01 26.35 -20.91
N LYS A 31 0.92 26.27 -19.98
CA LYS A 31 0.88 25.31 -18.87
C LYS A 31 -0.41 25.46 -18.06
N ASP A 32 -1.14 24.37 -17.90
CA ASP A 32 -2.40 24.32 -17.16
C ASP A 32 -2.59 22.92 -16.53
N ILE A 33 -2.34 22.83 -15.23
CA ILE A 33 -2.49 21.57 -14.48
C ILE A 33 -3.97 21.15 -14.39
N GLY A 34 -4.90 22.11 -14.38
CA GLY A 34 -6.33 21.82 -14.33
C GLY A 34 -6.80 21.10 -15.60
N GLU A 35 -6.34 21.58 -16.77
CA GLU A 35 -6.60 20.90 -18.04
C GLU A 35 -5.89 19.54 -18.13
N ALA A 36 -4.63 19.44 -17.69
CA ALA A 36 -3.94 18.16 -17.63
C ALA A 36 -4.72 17.12 -16.81
N ILE A 37 -5.22 17.50 -15.63
CA ILE A 37 -6.04 16.63 -14.77
C ILE A 37 -7.26 16.11 -15.52
N LYS A 38 -7.97 16.95 -16.29
CA LYS A 38 -9.16 16.51 -17.03
C LYS A 38 -8.83 15.43 -18.07
N TRP A 39 -7.75 15.60 -18.83
CA TRP A 39 -7.32 14.63 -19.83
C TRP A 39 -6.90 13.30 -19.19
N TYR A 40 -6.07 13.34 -18.15
CA TYR A 40 -5.66 12.12 -17.45
C TYR A 40 -6.83 11.46 -16.72
N GLN A 41 -7.76 12.22 -16.16
CA GLN A 41 -8.95 11.70 -15.52
C GLN A 41 -9.83 10.88 -16.49
N ASN A 42 -10.02 11.40 -17.70
CA ASN A 42 -10.77 10.69 -18.75
C ASN A 42 -10.09 9.35 -19.09
N ALA A 43 -8.80 9.38 -19.46
CA ALA A 43 -8.07 8.16 -19.77
C ALA A 43 -8.04 7.16 -18.60
N ALA A 44 -7.90 7.64 -17.36
CA ALA A 44 -7.90 6.82 -16.17
C ALA A 44 -9.25 6.12 -15.94
N ASN A 45 -10.36 6.82 -16.18
CA ASN A 45 -11.71 6.26 -16.11
C ASN A 45 -11.96 5.20 -17.18
N ASN A 46 -11.33 5.34 -18.36
CA ASN A 46 -11.33 4.34 -19.43
C ASN A 46 -10.30 3.22 -19.23
N GLY A 47 -9.72 3.09 -18.02
CA GLY A 47 -8.87 1.95 -17.65
C GLY A 47 -7.39 2.11 -17.98
N ASN A 48 -6.94 3.26 -18.50
CA ASN A 48 -5.54 3.50 -18.82
C ASN A 48 -4.66 3.49 -17.55
N ARG A 49 -3.83 2.46 -17.38
CA ARG A 49 -2.98 2.28 -16.19
C ARG A 49 -1.99 3.42 -15.97
N TYR A 50 -1.45 4.00 -17.05
CA TYR A 50 -0.52 5.12 -16.96
C TYR A 50 -1.23 6.38 -16.47
N ALA A 51 -2.40 6.70 -17.04
CA ALA A 51 -3.21 7.83 -16.60
C ALA A 51 -3.66 7.69 -15.13
N LYS A 52 -4.06 6.49 -14.70
CA LYS A 52 -4.34 6.22 -13.28
C LYS A 52 -3.15 6.56 -12.40
N LYS A 53 -1.96 6.10 -12.76
CA LYS A 53 -0.72 6.38 -12.03
C LYS A 53 -0.44 7.88 -11.94
N VAL A 54 -0.55 8.60 -13.07
CA VAL A 54 -0.33 10.06 -13.13
C VAL A 54 -1.34 10.80 -12.25
N MET A 55 -2.61 10.39 -12.24
CA MET A 55 -3.63 11.01 -11.39
C MET A 55 -3.33 10.87 -9.90
N LEU A 56 -2.82 9.72 -9.46
CA LEU A 56 -2.38 9.53 -8.07
C LEU A 56 -1.14 10.40 -7.75
N GLU A 57 -0.18 10.52 -8.67
CA GLU A 57 1.00 11.40 -8.52
C GLU A 57 0.61 12.89 -8.49
N PHE A 58 -0.38 13.29 -9.28
CA PHE A 58 -0.94 14.63 -9.23
C PHE A 58 -1.62 14.90 -7.90
N HIS A 59 -2.31 13.92 -7.32
CA HIS A 59 -2.85 14.08 -5.98
C HIS A 59 -1.75 14.26 -4.94
N GLU A 60 -0.70 13.44 -4.97
CA GLU A 60 0.46 13.57 -4.06
C GLU A 60 1.08 14.97 -4.14
N LYS A 61 1.26 15.49 -5.35
CA LYS A 61 1.92 16.77 -5.58
C LYS A 61 1.02 17.97 -5.31
N TYR A 62 -0.16 18.00 -5.90
CA TYR A 62 -1.03 19.17 -5.94
C TYR A 62 -2.21 19.07 -4.96
N SER A 63 -2.78 17.87 -4.78
CA SER A 63 -3.93 17.61 -3.90
C SER A 63 -5.11 18.56 -4.14
N THR A 64 -5.45 18.80 -5.41
CA THR A 64 -6.59 19.62 -5.80
C THR A 64 -7.91 18.87 -5.55
N GLY A 65 -9.04 19.60 -5.51
CA GLY A 65 -10.37 18.99 -5.34
C GLY A 65 -10.69 17.91 -6.38
N ALA A 66 -10.31 18.12 -7.65
CA ALA A 66 -10.48 17.13 -8.71
C ALA A 66 -9.67 15.85 -8.45
N THR A 67 -8.41 15.97 -8.04
CA THR A 67 -7.58 14.79 -7.72
C THR A 67 -8.04 14.07 -6.46
N LEU A 68 -8.60 14.81 -5.47
CA LEU A 68 -9.16 14.21 -4.27
C LEU A 68 -10.41 13.38 -4.61
N GLU A 69 -11.28 13.88 -5.49
CA GLU A 69 -12.47 13.15 -5.90
C GLU A 69 -12.09 11.85 -6.63
N TYR A 70 -11.08 11.91 -7.49
CA TYR A 70 -10.53 10.71 -8.12
C TYR A 70 -9.96 9.71 -7.11
N VAL A 71 -9.18 10.18 -6.14
CA VAL A 71 -8.60 9.35 -5.09
C VAL A 71 -9.69 8.68 -4.27
N LYS A 72 -10.77 9.38 -3.91
CA LYS A 72 -11.92 8.76 -3.22
C LYS A 72 -12.54 7.65 -4.07
N GLN A 73 -12.78 7.91 -5.36
CA GLN A 73 -13.35 6.92 -6.26
C GLN A 73 -12.49 5.65 -6.37
N GLU A 74 -11.16 5.77 -6.49
CA GLU A 74 -10.29 4.58 -6.53
C GLU A 74 -10.12 3.93 -5.15
N ALA A 75 -10.18 4.69 -4.05
CA ALA A 75 -10.19 4.16 -2.70
C ALA A 75 -11.45 3.32 -2.43
N ASP A 76 -12.61 3.76 -2.91
CA ASP A 76 -13.88 3.01 -2.84
C ASP A 76 -13.82 1.69 -3.63
N LYS A 77 -13.01 1.63 -4.69
CA LYS A 77 -12.70 0.39 -5.44
C LYS A 77 -11.70 -0.52 -4.72
N GLY A 78 -11.17 -0.09 -3.58
CA GLY A 78 -10.21 -0.85 -2.77
C GLY A 78 -8.77 -0.78 -3.28
N GLU A 79 -8.42 0.20 -4.11
CA GLU A 79 -7.03 0.40 -4.54
C GLU A 79 -6.19 0.93 -3.38
N LEU A 80 -5.19 0.14 -2.96
CA LEU A 80 -4.44 0.38 -1.71
C LEU A 80 -3.66 1.70 -1.72
N LYS A 81 -3.10 2.11 -2.86
CA LYS A 81 -2.37 3.38 -2.97
C LYS A 81 -3.35 4.56 -2.82
N ALA A 82 -4.55 4.49 -3.39
CA ALA A 82 -5.59 5.50 -3.28
C ALA A 82 -6.10 5.60 -1.84
N VAL A 83 -6.35 4.47 -1.16
CA VAL A 83 -6.70 4.46 0.27
C VAL A 83 -5.61 5.12 1.12
N LEU A 84 -4.33 4.82 0.84
CA LEU A 84 -3.19 5.43 1.53
C LEU A 84 -3.11 6.95 1.31
N LEU A 85 -3.34 7.41 0.07
CA LEU A 85 -3.36 8.83 -0.25
C LEU A 85 -4.51 9.56 0.41
N LEU A 86 -5.70 8.96 0.43
CA LEU A 86 -6.86 9.51 1.13
C LEU A 86 -6.59 9.63 2.64
N ALA A 87 -5.94 8.63 3.24
CA ALA A 87 -5.52 8.68 4.65
C ALA A 87 -4.60 9.89 4.92
N ARG A 88 -3.61 10.12 4.05
CA ARG A 88 -2.72 11.30 4.13
C ARG A 88 -3.48 12.61 3.95
N SER A 89 -4.49 12.67 3.08
CA SER A 89 -5.32 13.88 2.92
C SER A 89 -6.08 14.18 4.22
N TYR A 90 -6.70 13.17 4.85
CA TYR A 90 -7.38 13.33 6.14
C TYR A 90 -6.43 13.68 7.28
N GLU A 91 -5.22 13.12 7.30
CA GLU A 91 -4.21 13.42 8.32
C GLU A 91 -3.71 14.87 8.21
N SER A 92 -3.43 15.33 6.98
CA SER A 92 -2.86 16.65 6.72
C SER A 92 -3.89 17.78 6.63
N GLY A 93 -5.17 17.45 6.37
CA GLY A 93 -6.19 18.44 6.05
C GLY A 93 -6.00 19.12 4.68
N LYS A 94 -5.17 18.55 3.79
CA LYS A 94 -4.91 19.12 2.46
C LYS A 94 -6.04 18.78 1.49
N GLY A 95 -6.82 19.78 1.11
CA GLY A 95 -7.95 19.64 0.16
C GLY A 95 -9.21 19.02 0.77
N ILE A 96 -9.17 18.60 2.04
CA ILE A 96 -10.30 18.05 2.82
C ILE A 96 -10.14 18.46 4.29
N ALA A 97 -11.23 18.51 5.05
CA ALA A 97 -11.14 18.76 6.50
C ALA A 97 -10.28 17.67 7.19
N GLN A 98 -9.40 18.11 8.10
CA GLN A 98 -8.57 17.19 8.87
C GLN A 98 -9.44 16.26 9.73
N ASP A 99 -9.14 14.98 9.70
CA ASP A 99 -9.85 13.93 10.43
C ASP A 99 -8.87 12.80 10.75
N LYS A 100 -8.16 12.95 11.88
CA LYS A 100 -7.15 11.96 12.32
C LYS A 100 -7.76 10.58 12.56
N THR A 101 -9.02 10.51 13.00
CA THR A 101 -9.72 9.25 13.24
C THR A 101 -9.97 8.51 11.93
N LYS A 102 -10.42 9.19 10.88
CA LYS A 102 -10.55 8.59 9.54
C LYS A 102 -9.19 8.19 8.96
N ALA A 103 -8.18 9.03 9.11
CA ALA A 103 -6.83 8.71 8.66
C ALA A 103 -6.33 7.41 9.31
N LEU A 104 -6.46 7.29 10.64
CA LEU A 104 -6.12 6.09 11.40
C LEU A 104 -6.82 4.84 10.86
N GLY A 105 -8.13 4.92 10.63
CA GLY A 105 -8.92 3.82 10.08
C GLY A 105 -8.44 3.36 8.69
N LEU A 106 -8.15 4.31 7.81
CA LEU A 106 -7.66 4.02 6.45
C LEU A 106 -6.23 3.46 6.46
N TYR A 107 -5.32 4.00 7.28
CA TYR A 107 -3.98 3.42 7.42
C TYR A 107 -4.03 1.99 7.94
N ARG A 108 -4.86 1.73 8.96
CA ARG A 108 -5.07 0.38 9.49
C ARG A 108 -5.60 -0.57 8.41
N GLN A 109 -6.57 -0.11 7.60
CA GLN A 109 -7.13 -0.90 6.50
C GLN A 109 -6.07 -1.29 5.47
N VAL A 110 -5.19 -0.36 5.07
CA VAL A 110 -4.08 -0.67 4.16
C VAL A 110 -3.11 -1.64 4.81
N ALA A 111 -2.68 -1.34 6.05
CA ALA A 111 -1.75 -2.16 6.81
C ALA A 111 -2.24 -3.61 6.92
N GLU A 112 -3.49 -3.84 7.32
CA GLU A 112 -4.09 -5.17 7.43
C GLU A 112 -4.07 -5.94 6.09
N LYS A 113 -4.42 -5.29 4.98
CA LYS A 113 -4.42 -5.92 3.66
C LYS A 113 -3.01 -6.27 3.17
N VAL A 114 -2.00 -5.45 3.47
CA VAL A 114 -0.61 -5.74 3.05
C VAL A 114 0.07 -6.76 3.96
N THR A 115 -0.29 -6.84 5.25
CA THR A 115 0.28 -7.80 6.21
C THR A 115 -0.31 -9.19 6.05
N ILE A 116 -1.63 -9.31 5.82
CA ILE A 116 -2.29 -10.57 5.45
C ILE A 116 -1.88 -10.99 4.02
N GLY A 117 -1.35 -10.06 3.21
CA GLY A 117 -0.91 -10.28 1.83
C GLY A 117 0.40 -11.09 1.70
N PRO A 118 1.42 -10.61 0.98
CA PRO A 118 2.61 -11.38 0.61
C PRO A 118 3.28 -12.18 1.73
N SER A 119 3.26 -11.74 2.99
CA SER A 119 3.85 -12.47 4.12
C SER A 119 3.12 -13.78 4.44
N PHE A 120 1.78 -13.80 4.38
CA PHE A 120 0.99 -15.03 4.53
C PHE A 120 1.06 -15.90 3.25
N MET A 121 1.17 -15.27 2.07
CA MET A 121 1.38 -16.02 0.82
C MET A 121 2.81 -16.56 0.68
N ILE A 122 3.85 -15.94 1.21
CA ILE A 122 5.22 -16.48 1.15
C ILE A 122 5.42 -17.55 2.24
N GLY A 123 4.75 -17.41 3.39
CA GLY A 123 4.63 -18.48 4.38
C GLY A 123 3.72 -19.64 3.92
N GLY A 124 2.71 -19.36 3.09
CA GLY A 124 1.70 -20.32 2.61
C GLY A 124 1.89 -20.86 1.18
N ALA A 125 2.71 -20.25 0.33
CA ALA A 125 2.94 -20.69 -1.06
C ALA A 125 4.01 -21.79 -1.19
N MET A 126 4.58 -22.26 -0.07
CA MET A 126 5.19 -23.60 0.00
C MET A 126 4.20 -24.66 0.51
N ILE A 127 2.98 -24.28 0.90
CA ILE A 127 1.99 -25.17 1.50
C ILE A 127 1.00 -25.62 0.42
N GLY A 128 1.47 -26.56 -0.40
CA GLY A 128 0.62 -27.68 -0.78
C GLY A 128 0.43 -28.59 0.44
N GLY A 129 -0.53 -28.25 1.31
CA GLY A 129 -1.15 -29.16 2.29
C GLY A 129 -0.50 -29.32 3.67
N GLY A 130 -1.14 -28.71 4.68
CA GLY A 130 -1.50 -29.38 5.94
C GLY A 130 -0.45 -29.52 7.07
N GLY A 131 -0.48 -28.59 8.02
CA GLY A 131 -0.77 -28.83 9.45
C GLY A 131 0.28 -29.51 10.35
N LEU A 132 1.26 -30.23 9.81
CA LEU A 132 2.34 -30.86 10.60
C LEU A 132 3.73 -30.41 10.17
N TRP A 133 3.88 -29.99 8.91
CA TRP A 133 5.12 -29.42 8.38
C TRP A 133 5.38 -27.98 8.87
N ASP A 134 4.32 -27.27 9.28
CA ASP A 134 4.40 -25.92 9.87
C ASP A 134 5.21 -25.91 11.18
N GLY A 135 5.24 -27.02 11.93
CA GLY A 135 6.04 -27.15 13.14
C GLY A 135 7.52 -27.44 12.84
N ILE A 136 7.80 -28.43 11.99
CA ILE A 136 9.15 -28.97 11.78
C ILE A 136 10.01 -28.06 10.89
N ILE A 137 9.47 -27.52 9.80
CA ILE A 137 10.23 -26.60 8.92
C ILE A 137 10.53 -25.30 9.68
N MET A 138 9.58 -24.83 10.49
CA MET A 138 9.79 -23.67 11.35
C MET A 138 10.81 -23.95 12.47
N ASP A 139 10.81 -25.14 13.09
CA ASP A 139 11.83 -25.51 14.09
C ASP A 139 13.24 -25.56 13.49
N VAL A 140 13.39 -26.04 12.24
CA VAL A 140 14.68 -26.04 11.52
C VAL A 140 15.13 -24.63 11.13
N LEU A 141 14.20 -23.74 10.72
CA LEU A 141 14.51 -22.33 10.44
C LEU A 141 14.83 -21.53 11.72
N VAL A 142 14.21 -21.86 12.86
CA VAL A 142 14.49 -21.27 14.18
C VAL A 142 15.88 -21.67 14.70
N GLN A 143 16.32 -22.89 14.43
CA GLN A 143 17.65 -23.36 14.87
C GLN A 143 18.81 -22.77 14.06
N THR A 144 18.55 -22.08 12.95
CA THR A 144 19.59 -21.71 11.98
C THR A 144 19.94 -20.22 11.93
N ASN A 145 19.17 -19.31 12.55
CA ASN A 145 19.60 -17.90 12.65
C ASN A 145 18.83 -17.06 13.70
N GLU A 146 19.49 -16.73 14.83
CA GLU A 146 18.92 -15.88 15.90
C GLU A 146 18.61 -14.43 15.48
N ASN A 147 18.95 -14.03 14.24
CA ASN A 147 18.82 -12.65 13.75
C ASN A 147 17.89 -12.48 12.54
N ASN A 148 17.05 -13.48 12.21
CA ASN A 148 16.10 -13.33 11.12
C ASN A 148 14.80 -12.63 11.58
N VAL A 149 14.36 -11.63 10.84
CA VAL A 149 13.10 -10.89 11.07
C VAL A 149 11.89 -11.82 11.21
N TYR A 150 11.86 -12.92 10.45
CA TYR A 150 10.79 -13.92 10.55
C TYR A 150 10.74 -14.62 11.92
N ASP A 151 11.90 -14.90 12.53
CA ASP A 151 11.96 -15.51 13.86
C ASP A 151 11.44 -14.52 14.91
N MET A 152 11.81 -13.25 14.78
CA MET A 152 11.33 -12.19 15.67
C MET A 152 9.80 -12.07 15.62
N VAL A 153 9.19 -12.04 14.43
CA VAL A 153 7.72 -12.01 14.28
C VAL A 153 7.07 -13.25 14.89
N ARG A 154 7.63 -14.43 14.64
CA ARG A 154 7.08 -15.70 15.15
C ARG A 154 7.12 -15.75 16.68
N ARG A 155 8.23 -15.33 17.30
CA ARG A 155 8.32 -15.25 18.77
C ARG A 155 7.31 -14.27 19.33
N GLY A 156 7.15 -13.11 18.69
CA GLY A 156 6.11 -12.14 19.04
C GLY A 156 4.72 -12.78 19.06
N TYR A 157 4.37 -13.49 17.99
CA TYR A 157 3.10 -14.21 17.86
C TYR A 157 2.93 -15.33 18.89
N ALA A 158 4.00 -16.10 19.15
CA ALA A 158 3.97 -17.21 20.10
C ALA A 158 3.69 -16.73 21.53
N PHE A 159 4.37 -15.67 21.97
CA PHE A 159 4.12 -15.03 23.26
C PHE A 159 2.74 -14.34 23.32
N GLU A 160 2.24 -13.78 22.21
CA GLU A 160 0.92 -13.15 22.19
C GLU A 160 -0.23 -14.17 22.39
N HIS A 161 -0.08 -15.37 21.82
CA HIS A 161 -1.14 -16.39 21.79
C HIS A 161 -0.89 -17.60 22.71
N GLY A 162 0.27 -17.69 23.36
CA GLY A 162 0.66 -18.85 24.17
C GLY A 162 0.78 -20.14 23.34
N THR A 163 1.47 -20.07 22.19
CA THR A 163 1.63 -21.21 21.27
C THR A 163 3.07 -21.74 21.26
N HIS A 164 3.31 -22.89 20.64
CA HIS A 164 4.66 -23.46 20.46
C HIS A 164 5.43 -23.72 21.77
N GLY A 165 4.71 -24.08 22.84
CA GLY A 165 5.30 -24.41 24.14
C GLY A 165 5.73 -23.20 24.98
N VAL A 166 5.32 -21.99 24.60
CA VAL A 166 5.56 -20.75 25.34
C VAL A 166 4.25 -20.29 25.98
N GLU A 167 4.29 -19.86 27.25
CA GLU A 167 3.14 -19.25 27.91
C GLU A 167 2.85 -17.85 27.37
N GLN A 168 1.59 -17.42 27.46
CA GLN A 168 1.21 -16.09 27.00
C GLN A 168 1.92 -15.00 27.82
N ASP A 169 2.67 -14.13 27.15
CA ASP A 169 3.33 -12.96 27.74
C ASP A 169 3.29 -11.78 26.78
N LYS A 170 2.38 -10.83 27.05
CA LYS A 170 2.22 -9.62 26.23
C LYS A 170 3.48 -8.77 26.18
N ASN A 171 4.29 -8.72 27.24
CA ASN A 171 5.48 -7.88 27.29
C ASN A 171 6.61 -8.48 26.44
N GLU A 172 6.78 -9.80 26.47
CA GLU A 172 7.72 -10.48 25.58
C GLU A 172 7.26 -10.41 24.12
N ALA A 173 5.96 -10.56 23.85
CA ALA A 173 5.42 -10.37 22.51
C ALA A 173 5.77 -8.98 21.95
N LEU A 174 5.54 -7.93 22.74
CA LEU A 174 5.88 -6.55 22.39
C LEU A 174 7.37 -6.34 22.11
N LYS A 175 8.27 -6.92 22.91
CA LYS A 175 9.72 -6.82 22.68
C LYS A 175 10.11 -7.43 21.34
N TRP A 176 9.55 -8.58 21.00
CA TRP A 176 9.84 -9.26 19.73
C TRP A 176 9.26 -8.54 18.52
N TYR A 177 8.02 -8.04 18.62
CA TYR A 177 7.45 -7.19 17.59
C TYR A 177 8.22 -5.88 17.42
N GLN A 178 8.71 -5.27 18.50
CA GLN A 178 9.57 -4.09 18.40
C GLN A 178 10.86 -4.38 17.62
N LYS A 179 11.55 -5.48 17.93
CA LYS A 179 12.76 -5.89 17.19
C LYS A 179 12.46 -6.14 15.70
N ALA A 180 11.39 -6.85 15.39
CA ALA A 180 10.99 -7.11 14.01
C ALA A 180 10.61 -5.83 13.25
N ALA A 181 9.88 -4.91 13.90
CA ALA A 181 9.52 -3.63 13.33
C ALA A 181 10.74 -2.72 13.08
N ASP A 182 11.71 -2.72 14.00
CA ASP A 182 12.98 -2.01 13.84
C ASP A 182 13.81 -2.59 12.68
N ALA A 183 13.64 -3.88 12.39
CA ALA A 183 14.21 -4.55 11.23
C ALA A 183 13.38 -4.41 9.93
N GLY A 184 12.30 -3.62 9.96
CA GLY A 184 11.51 -3.27 8.78
C GLY A 184 10.30 -4.18 8.49
N ASP A 185 9.89 -5.02 9.44
CA ASP A 185 8.73 -5.90 9.22
C ASP A 185 7.39 -5.16 9.33
N SER A 186 6.62 -5.17 8.25
CA SER A 186 5.30 -4.52 8.21
C SER A 186 4.25 -5.19 9.10
N TYR A 187 4.32 -6.51 9.33
CA TYR A 187 3.40 -7.22 10.21
C TYR A 187 3.64 -6.84 11.67
N ALA A 188 4.90 -6.81 12.10
CA ALA A 188 5.28 -6.37 13.43
C ALA A 188 4.89 -4.91 13.70
N MET A 189 5.07 -4.02 12.71
CA MET A 189 4.56 -2.65 12.79
C MET A 189 3.05 -2.62 12.98
N PHE A 190 2.29 -3.43 12.23
CA PHE A 190 0.84 -3.54 12.39
C PHE A 190 0.44 -4.10 13.77
N ALA A 191 1.15 -5.11 14.26
CA ALA A 191 0.94 -5.68 15.58
C ALA A 191 1.14 -4.63 16.69
N LEU A 192 2.23 -3.86 16.63
CA LEU A 192 2.45 -2.72 17.55
C LEU A 192 1.32 -1.69 17.44
N GLY A 193 0.83 -1.41 16.24
CA GLY A 193 -0.34 -0.55 16.03
C GLY A 193 -1.60 -1.06 16.73
N ASN A 194 -1.86 -2.37 16.69
CA ASN A 194 -2.98 -3.00 17.41
C ASN A 194 -2.82 -2.87 18.92
N GLU A 195 -1.61 -3.01 19.45
CA GLU A 195 -1.34 -2.90 20.89
C GLU A 195 -1.67 -1.51 21.44
N TYR A 196 -1.25 -0.45 20.74
CA TYR A 196 -1.60 0.93 21.11
C TYR A 196 -3.06 1.30 20.81
N ALA A 197 -3.79 0.48 20.05
CA ALA A 197 -5.21 0.69 19.79
C ALA A 197 -6.13 -0.01 20.83
N ARG A 198 -5.59 -0.93 21.65
CA ARG A 198 -6.35 -1.61 22.72
C ARG A 198 -6.72 -0.64 23.84
N GLU A 199 -7.88 -0.84 24.45
CA GLU A 199 -8.39 0.03 25.53
C GLU A 199 -7.43 0.14 26.72
N GLU A 200 -6.76 -0.97 27.07
CA GLU A 200 -5.79 -1.05 28.17
C GLU A 200 -4.57 -0.15 27.97
N ASN A 201 -4.15 0.10 26.72
CA ASN A 201 -2.91 0.81 26.36
C ASN A 201 -3.15 1.90 25.30
N LYS A 202 -4.35 2.49 25.31
CA LYS A 202 -4.82 3.33 24.22
C LYS A 202 -3.94 4.57 24.03
N ASP A 203 -3.25 4.62 22.90
CA ASP A 203 -2.45 5.74 22.42
C ASP A 203 -2.67 5.87 20.91
N GLU A 204 -3.67 6.68 20.53
CA GLU A 204 -4.08 6.82 19.13
C GLU A 204 -2.97 7.40 18.25
N GLU A 205 -2.10 8.25 18.80
CA GLU A 205 -0.99 8.82 18.04
C GLU A 205 0.09 7.77 17.74
N LYS A 206 0.41 6.89 18.71
CA LYS A 206 1.32 5.77 18.47
C LYS A 206 0.71 4.72 17.56
N ALA A 207 -0.57 4.40 17.72
CA ALA A 207 -1.26 3.48 16.81
C ALA A 207 -1.22 4.00 15.37
N LEU A 208 -1.55 5.28 15.17
CA LEU A 208 -1.48 5.95 13.87
C LEU A 208 -0.08 5.86 13.26
N MET A 209 0.94 6.19 14.05
CA MET A 209 2.33 6.12 13.62
C MET A 209 2.70 4.72 13.12
N TRP A 210 2.33 3.67 13.86
CA TRP A 210 2.67 2.29 13.52
C TRP A 210 1.91 1.76 12.32
N TYR A 211 0.59 2.00 12.23
CA TYR A 211 -0.19 1.61 11.05
C TYR A 211 0.27 2.33 9.79
N ARG A 212 0.61 3.62 9.87
CA ARG A 212 1.15 4.37 8.74
C ARG A 212 2.44 3.74 8.23
N LYS A 213 3.39 3.44 9.13
CA LYS A 213 4.65 2.77 8.78
C LYS A 213 4.40 1.41 8.12
N ALA A 214 3.53 0.58 8.72
CA ALA A 214 3.17 -0.73 8.19
C ALA A 214 2.60 -0.64 6.76
N ALA A 215 1.67 0.29 6.54
CA ALA A 215 1.04 0.52 5.25
C ALA A 215 2.05 0.96 4.17
N GLU A 216 2.96 1.87 4.52
CA GLU A 216 3.98 2.39 3.60
C GLU A 216 4.99 1.30 3.19
N VAL A 217 5.58 0.62 4.17
CA VAL A 217 6.56 -0.44 3.92
C VAL A 217 5.92 -1.62 3.19
N GLY A 218 4.75 -2.08 3.64
CA GLY A 218 4.05 -3.18 3.00
C GLY A 218 3.64 -2.87 1.56
N LEU A 219 3.17 -1.64 1.29
CA LEU A 219 2.83 -1.22 -0.08
C LEU A 219 4.07 -1.16 -0.98
N GLU A 220 5.21 -0.67 -0.48
CA GLU A 220 6.47 -0.66 -1.24
C GLU A 220 6.89 -2.08 -1.65
N LEU A 221 6.84 -3.04 -0.72
CA LEU A 221 7.14 -4.45 -0.97
C LEU A 221 6.21 -5.06 -2.03
N VAL A 222 4.89 -4.86 -1.90
CA VAL A 222 3.90 -5.33 -2.87
C VAL A 222 4.19 -4.77 -4.27
N MET A 223 4.51 -3.48 -4.36
CA MET A 223 4.78 -2.82 -5.64
C MET A 223 6.09 -3.28 -6.28
N LYS A 224 7.12 -3.58 -5.47
CA LYS A 224 8.39 -4.14 -5.94
C LYS A 224 8.21 -5.56 -6.48
N GLU A 225 7.50 -6.42 -5.77
CA GLU A 225 7.21 -7.79 -6.23
C GLU A 225 6.37 -7.78 -7.51
N ARG A 226 5.31 -6.96 -7.58
CA ARG A 226 4.53 -6.81 -8.82
C ARG A 226 5.38 -6.46 -10.04
N LYS A 227 6.38 -5.58 -9.90
CA LYS A 227 7.30 -5.24 -10.99
C LYS A 227 8.18 -6.42 -11.39
N LYS A 228 8.67 -7.18 -10.41
CA LYS A 228 9.51 -8.37 -10.64
C LYS A 228 8.78 -9.45 -11.44
N TRP A 229 7.49 -9.66 -11.18
CA TRP A 229 6.67 -10.66 -11.87
C TRP A 229 5.98 -10.14 -13.14
N ALA A 230 6.01 -8.82 -13.39
CA ALA A 230 5.44 -8.20 -14.60
C ALA A 230 6.41 -8.17 -15.81
N SER A 231 7.59 -8.77 -15.71
CA SER A 231 8.48 -9.10 -16.86
C SER A 231 9.30 -10.34 -16.52
N PRO A 232 9.11 -11.46 -17.24
CA PRO A 232 9.62 -11.62 -18.59
C PRO A 232 8.60 -12.12 -19.63
N ASP A 233 8.66 -11.54 -20.83
CA ASP A 233 8.19 -12.03 -22.14
C ASP A 233 6.86 -12.81 -22.17
N ILE A 234 5.76 -12.08 -22.38
CA ILE A 234 4.67 -12.62 -23.19
C ILE A 234 4.64 -11.79 -24.48
N GLU A 235 5.44 -12.22 -25.46
CA GLU A 235 5.01 -12.09 -26.85
C GLU A 235 3.64 -12.77 -26.93
N TYR A 236 2.56 -11.98 -26.81
CA TYR A 236 1.32 -12.39 -27.44
C TYR A 236 1.62 -12.31 -28.93
N LEU A 237 2.00 -13.45 -29.50
CA LEU A 237 1.93 -13.67 -30.93
C LEU A 237 0.52 -13.27 -31.36
N ASP A 238 0.45 -12.16 -32.10
CA ASP A 238 -0.67 -11.90 -32.98
C ASP A 238 -0.90 -13.15 -33.83
N ASN A 239 -2.09 -13.75 -33.70
CA ASN A 239 -2.74 -14.57 -34.71
C ASN A 239 -4.26 -14.48 -34.51
#